data_AF-A0A7V0QFR2-F1
#
_entry.id   AF-A0A7V0QFR2-F1
#
_cell.length_a   1.000
_cell.length_b   1.000
_cell.length_c   1.000
_cell.angle_alpha   90.00
_cell.angle_beta   90.00
_cell.angle_gamma   90.00
#
_symmetry.space_group_name_H-M   'P 1'
#
loop_
_entity.id
_entity.type
_entity.pdbx_description
1 polymer ?
#
loop_
_entity_poly.entity_id
_entity_poly.type
_entity_poly.pdbx_seq_one_letter_code
_entity_poly.pdbx_strand_id
1 'polypeptide(L)' 'MGLVGEVRGVDRTDIRVLESTKLGFKKVIMPAANVQAVPSLQGIEIKGVSNLIEAIRSC' A
#
# COMPACT_ATOMS: atom_id res chain seq x y z
N MET A 1 -11.97 1.63 3.44
CA MET A 1 -12.54 1.93 2.10
C MET A 1 -13.87 2.60 2.32
N GLY A 2 -14.26 3.54 1.46
CA GLY A 2 -15.61 4.08 1.55
C GLY A 2 -16.64 3.27 0.79
N LEU A 3 -17.89 3.70 0.90
CA LEU A 3 -19.05 3.02 0.34
C LEU A 3 -19.07 3.05 -1.19
N VAL A 4 -18.39 4.03 -1.79
CA VAL A 4 -18.30 4.19 -3.25
C VAL A 4 -17.09 3.40 -3.81
N GLY A 5 -16.34 2.71 -2.95
CA GLY A 5 -15.18 1.92 -3.35
C GLY A 5 -13.88 2.73 -3.40
N GLU A 6 -13.84 3.93 -2.81
CA GLU A 6 -12.63 4.72 -2.71
C GLU A 6 -11.69 4.17 -1.61
N VAL A 7 -10.40 4.13 -1.93
CA VAL A 7 -9.34 3.74 -1.00
C VAL A 7 -8.78 5.00 -0.36
N ARG A 8 -9.05 5.16 0.95
CA ARG A 8 -8.61 6.32 1.72
C ARG A 8 -7.25 6.06 2.35
N GLY A 9 -6.56 7.16 2.64
CA GLY A 9 -5.29 7.08 3.33
C GLY A 9 -5.41 6.54 4.75
N VAL A 10 -4.33 5.93 5.24
CA VAL A 10 -4.24 5.30 6.57
C VAL A 10 -2.98 5.75 7.29
N ASP A 11 -3.05 5.95 8.60
CA ASP A 11 -1.87 6.40 9.34
C ASP A 11 -0.81 5.30 9.51
N ARG A 12 0.43 5.74 9.75
CA ARG A 12 1.59 4.89 10.10
C ARG A 12 1.88 3.76 9.10
N THR A 13 1.84 4.09 7.81
CA THR A 13 2.05 3.08 6.76
C THR A 13 3.52 2.70 6.61
N ASP A 14 4.43 3.59 6.95
CA ASP A 14 5.87 3.36 7.09
C ASP A 14 6.20 2.12 7.93
N ILE A 15 5.64 2.04 9.15
CA ILE A 15 5.90 0.91 10.07
C ILE A 15 5.34 -0.40 9.49
N ARG A 16 4.15 -0.34 8.88
CA ARG A 16 3.48 -1.51 8.28
C ARG A 16 4.25 -2.08 7.10
N VAL A 17 4.81 -1.22 6.23
CA VAL A 17 5.61 -1.67 5.08
C VAL A 17 6.95 -2.24 5.56
N LEU A 18 7.57 -1.63 6.58
CA LEU A 18 8.81 -2.16 7.16
C LEU A 18 8.62 -3.56 7.74
N GLU A 19 7.52 -3.78 8.47
CA GLU A 19 7.18 -5.10 9.02
C GLU A 19 6.89 -6.12 7.92
N SER A 20 6.18 -5.71 6.86
CA SER A 20 5.94 -6.56 5.69
C SER A 20 7.25 -6.97 5.01
N THR A 21 8.22 -6.05 4.94
CA THR A 21 9.55 -6.34 4.37
C THR A 21 10.31 -7.35 5.24
N LYS A 22 10.26 -7.21 6.58
CA LYS A 22 10.87 -8.17 7.51
C LYS A 22 10.28 -9.56 7.41
N LEU A 23 8.98 -9.66 7.16
CA LEU A 23 8.27 -10.92 6.94
C LEU A 23 8.57 -11.56 5.56
N GLY A 24 9.30 -10.86 4.68
CA GLY A 24 9.69 -11.38 3.37
C GLY A 24 8.61 -11.22 2.30
N PHE A 25 7.63 -10.33 2.50
CA PHE A 25 6.67 -10.01 1.45
C PHE A 25 7.35 -9.27 0.30
N LYS A 26 7.03 -9.67 -0.93
CA LYS A 26 7.59 -9.10 -2.15
C LYS A 26 6.78 -7.95 -2.73
N LYS A 27 5.49 -7.88 -2.39
CA LYS A 27 4.54 -6.88 -2.91
C LYS A 27 3.67 -6.34 -1.78
N VAL A 28 3.48 -5.03 -1.75
CA VAL A 28 2.56 -4.33 -0.85
C VAL A 28 1.63 -3.44 -1.65
N ILE A 29 0.33 -3.69 -1.50
CA ILE A 29 -0.72 -2.85 -2.08
C ILE A 29 -1.20 -1.90 -0.99
N MET A 30 -1.17 -0.60 -1.26
CA MET A 30 -1.49 0.42 -0.27
C MET A 30 -2.24 1.60 -0.89
N PRO A 31 -2.89 2.47 -0.10
CA PRO A 31 -3.53 3.67 -0.63
C PRO A 31 -2.54 4.58 -1.36
N ALA A 32 -2.93 5.11 -2.52
CA ALA A 32 -2.10 6.06 -3.29
C ALA A 32 -1.71 7.30 -2.46
N ALA A 33 -2.59 7.75 -1.57
CA ALA A 33 -2.34 8.86 -0.66
C ALA A 33 -1.15 8.62 0.30
N ASN A 34 -0.79 7.35 0.54
CA ASN A 34 0.25 6.97 1.49
C ASN A 34 1.58 6.60 0.85
N VAL A 35 1.63 6.48 -0.48
CA VAL A 35 2.86 6.11 -1.20
C VAL A 35 3.98 7.12 -0.92
N GLN A 36 3.66 8.42 -0.86
CA GLN A 36 4.64 9.46 -0.57
C GLN A 36 5.19 9.41 0.87
N ALA A 37 4.42 8.85 1.80
CA ALA A 37 4.80 8.77 3.22
C ALA A 37 5.69 7.55 3.52
N VAL A 38 5.91 6.65 2.55
CA VAL A 38 6.70 5.43 2.74
C VAL A 38 8.07 5.60 2.09
N PRO A 39 9.17 5.38 2.82
CA PRO A 39 10.50 5.38 2.24
C PRO A 39 10.64 4.26 1.21
N SER A 40 11.32 4.53 0.10
CA SER A 40 11.62 3.53 -0.93
C SER A 40 12.47 2.39 -0.32
N LEU A 41 11.84 1.24 -0.11
CA LEU A 41 12.50 0.04 0.42
C LEU A 41 12.99 -0.82 -0.75
N GLN A 42 14.26 -1.23 -0.71
CA GLN A 42 14.83 -2.11 -1.73
C GLN A 42 14.29 -3.53 -1.57
N GLY A 43 13.79 -4.11 -2.67
CA GLY A 43 13.34 -5.50 -2.73
C GLY A 43 11.85 -5.72 -2.45
N ILE A 44 11.05 -4.67 -2.28
CA ILE A 44 9.59 -4.76 -2.15
C ILE A 44 8.89 -3.87 -3.19
N GLU A 45 7.94 -4.45 -3.91
CA GLU A 45 7.11 -3.73 -4.89
C GLU A 45 5.96 -3.02 -4.16
N ILE A 46 6.01 -1.69 -4.12
CA ILE A 46 4.94 -0.88 -3.50
C ILE A 46 4.00 -0.40 -4.60
N LYS A 47 2.72 -0.80 -4.52
CA LYS A 47 1.69 -0.39 -5.46
C LYS A 47 0.62 0.45 -4.77
N GLY A 48 0.57 1.72 -5.12
CA GLY A 48 -0.45 2.66 -4.68
C GLY A 48 -1.75 2.49 -5.45
N VAL A 49 -2.88 2.38 -4.76
CA VAL A 49 -4.21 2.25 -5.36
C VAL A 49 -5.18 3.28 -4.81
N SER A 50 -6.05 3.77 -5.68
CA SER A 50 -7.04 4.81 -5.37
C SER A 50 -8.46 4.27 -5.20
N ASN A 51 -8.72 3.09 -5.78
CA ASN A 51 -10.04 2.48 -5.82
C ASN A 51 -9.95 0.96 -5.63
N LEU A 52 -11.08 0.35 -5.25
CA LEU A 52 -11.17 -1.08 -4.98
C LEU A 52 -10.87 -1.94 -6.22
N ILE A 53 -11.33 -1.53 -7.41
CA ILE A 53 -11.13 -2.29 -8.65
C ILE A 53 -9.65 -2.39 -8.99
N GLU A 54 -8.91 -1.29 -8.81
CA GLU A 54 -7.48 -1.18 -8.98
C GLU A 54 -6.72 -2.04 -7.96
N ALA A 55 -7.18 -2.06 -6.70
CA ALA A 55 -6.64 -2.94 -5.66
C ALA A 55 -6.77 -4.41 -6.06
N ILE A 56 -7.95 -4.83 -6.53
CA ILE A 56 -8.20 -6.21 -6.96
C ILE A 56 -7.35 -6.60 -8.16
N ARG A 57 -7.19 -5.71 -9.15
CA ARG A 57 -6.31 -5.93 -10.32
C ARG A 57 -4.83 -5.93 -9.99
N SER A 58 -4.45 -5.46 -8.80
CA SER A 58 -3.05 -5.27 -8.39
C SER A 58 -2.48 -6.44 -7.60
N CYS A 59 -3.35 -7.32 -7.08
CA CYS A 59 -2.99 -8.60 -6.51
C CYS A 59 -2.27 -9.45 -7.57
#